data_AF-A0A2V5UT81-F1
#
_entry.id   AF-A0A2V5UT81-F1
#
_cell.length_a   1.000
_cell.length_b   1.000
_cell.length_c   1.000
_cell.angle_alpha   90.00
_cell.angle_beta   90.00
_cell.angle_gamma   90.00
#
_symmetry.space_group_name_H-M   'P 1'
#
loop_
_entity.id
_entity.type
_entity.pdbx_description
1 polymer ?
#
loop_
_entity_poly.entity_id
_entity_poly.type
_entity_poly.pdbx_seq_one_letter_code
_entity_poly.pdbx_strand_id
1 'polypeptide(L)'
;MRVVALSDFPKFIRKNYDVHEWRHASAVLHTDFREEWDDIVAVLTKFRLQKSHITVGGGGRSKVSASIDRAFTDHGWTERKFATQIRVDKNVYDSPTHKVDCFKNGIGLELEWNNKTEFYDRDTNKWISECVRDKTVICGRS
;
A
#
# COMPACT_ATOMS: atom_id res chain seq x y z
N MET A 1 4.16 9.45 -26.67
CA MET A 1 4.20 9.16 -25.23
C MET A 1 2.79 8.75 -24.82
N ARG A 2 2.57 7.47 -24.51
CA ARG A 2 1.24 6.98 -24.13
C ARG A 2 1.04 7.31 -22.66
N VAL A 3 0.02 8.08 -22.33
CA VAL A 3 -0.38 8.29 -20.94
C VAL A 3 -0.89 6.95 -20.43
N VAL A 4 -0.20 6.40 -19.44
CA VAL A 4 -0.63 5.20 -18.72
C VAL A 4 -1.85 5.59 -17.90
N ALA A 5 -2.89 4.77 -17.95
CA ALA A 5 -4.14 5.00 -17.23
C ALA A 5 -4.52 3.74 -16.45
N LEU A 6 -5.55 3.84 -15.61
CA LEU A 6 -6.14 2.69 -14.91
C LEU A 6 -6.40 1.47 -15.81
N SER A 7 -6.58 1.68 -17.13
CA SER A 7 -6.71 0.63 -18.13
C SER A 7 -5.51 -0.33 -18.25
N ASP A 8 -4.32 0.09 -17.84
CA ASP A 8 -3.08 -0.68 -17.97
C ASP A 8 -2.95 -1.76 -16.89
N PHE A 9 -3.75 -1.69 -15.83
CA PHE A 9 -3.95 -2.85 -14.97
C PHE A 9 -4.57 -4.01 -15.76
N PRO A 10 -4.14 -5.26 -15.50
CA PRO A 10 -4.74 -6.43 -16.12
C PRO A 10 -6.26 -6.48 -15.93
N LYS A 11 -6.97 -7.02 -16.93
CA LYS A 11 -8.43 -7.20 -16.90
C LYS A 11 -8.92 -7.87 -15.61
N PHE A 12 -8.14 -8.83 -15.10
CA PHE A 12 -8.46 -9.50 -13.84
C PHE A 12 -8.52 -8.51 -12.68
N ILE A 13 -7.51 -7.68 -12.49
CA ILE A 13 -7.47 -6.70 -11.40
C ILE A 13 -8.64 -5.72 -11.54
N ARG A 14 -8.84 -5.16 -12.73
CA ARG A 14 -9.93 -4.19 -12.98
C ARG A 14 -11.34 -4.75 -12.75
N LYS A 15 -11.54 -6.06 -12.85
CA LYS A 15 -12.82 -6.72 -12.59
C LYS A 15 -13.04 -7.07 -11.12
N ASN A 16 -11.97 -7.44 -10.40
CA ASN A 16 -12.08 -7.98 -9.03
C ASN A 16 -11.67 -6.98 -7.94
N TYR A 17 -11.05 -5.86 -8.34
CA TYR A 17 -10.62 -4.79 -7.44
C TYR A 17 -11.28 -3.48 -7.86
N ASP A 18 -11.41 -2.60 -6.89
CA ASP A 18 -11.67 -1.19 -7.11
C ASP A 18 -10.34 -0.43 -6.97
N VAL A 19 -9.98 0.32 -8.01
CA VAL A 19 -8.66 0.96 -8.14
C VAL A 19 -8.88 2.46 -8.26
N HIS A 20 -8.35 3.18 -7.29
CA HIS A 20 -8.39 4.65 -7.23
C HIS A 20 -6.97 5.17 -7.37
N GLU A 21 -6.79 6.15 -8.24
CA GLU A 21 -5.49 6.75 -8.51
C GLU A 21 -5.49 8.22 -8.07
N TRP A 22 -4.37 8.66 -7.51
CA TRP A 22 -4.09 10.04 -7.21
C TRP A 22 -2.79 10.48 -7.88
N ARG A 23 -2.81 11.64 -8.55
CA ARG A 23 -1.64 12.27 -9.20
C ARG A 23 -0.90 11.35 -10.19
N HIS A 24 -1.62 10.54 -10.96
CA HIS A 24 -1.03 9.69 -12.01
C HIS A 24 -0.03 8.63 -11.50
N ALA A 25 -0.26 8.12 -10.29
CA ALA A 25 0.60 7.12 -9.66
C ALA A 25 0.82 5.85 -10.49
N SER A 26 -0.19 5.39 -11.22
CA SER A 26 -0.03 4.24 -12.12
C SER A 26 0.96 4.53 -13.24
N ALA A 27 1.00 5.76 -13.75
CA ALA A 27 1.95 6.16 -14.79
C ALA A 27 3.39 6.21 -14.28
N VAL A 28 3.60 6.75 -13.08
CA VAL A 28 4.92 6.78 -12.44
C VAL A 28 5.39 5.36 -12.13
N LEU A 29 4.53 4.53 -11.53
CA LEU A 29 4.86 3.13 -11.24
C LEU A 29 5.20 2.35 -12.53
N HIS A 30 4.34 2.44 -13.55
CA HIS A 30 4.54 1.67 -14.78
C HIS A 30 5.76 2.11 -15.60
N THR A 31 6.15 3.39 -15.52
CA THR A 31 7.23 3.96 -16.34
C THR A 31 8.57 3.92 -15.60
N ASP A 32 8.60 4.36 -14.34
CA ASP A 32 9.83 4.59 -13.59
C ASP A 32 10.13 3.45 -12.59
N PHE A 33 9.11 2.69 -12.16
CA PHE A 33 9.21 1.63 -11.13
C PHE A 33 8.59 0.32 -11.62
N ARG A 34 9.06 -0.13 -12.79
CA ARG A 34 8.43 -1.24 -13.52
C ARG A 34 8.44 -2.56 -12.74
N GLU A 35 9.51 -2.84 -12.00
CA GLU A 35 9.61 -4.05 -11.18
C GLU A 35 8.58 -4.02 -10.04
N GLU A 36 8.44 -2.88 -9.36
CA GLU A 36 7.46 -2.71 -8.30
C GLU A 36 6.02 -2.80 -8.83
N TRP A 37 5.76 -2.24 -10.02
CA TRP A 37 4.48 -2.41 -10.71
C TRP A 37 4.17 -3.88 -10.99
N ASP A 38 5.13 -4.61 -11.56
CA ASP A 38 4.94 -6.02 -11.91
C ASP A 38 4.76 -6.88 -10.64
N ASP A 39 5.45 -6.57 -9.54
CA ASP A 39 5.25 -7.18 -8.22
C ASP A 39 3.81 -6.96 -7.70
N ILE A 40 3.35 -5.71 -7.67
CA ILE A 40 1.99 -5.35 -7.23
C ILE A 40 0.94 -6.10 -8.06
N VAL A 41 1.10 -6.10 -9.39
CA VAL A 41 0.21 -6.82 -10.29
C VAL A 41 0.24 -8.32 -10.04
N ALA A 42 1.42 -8.91 -9.83
CA ALA A 42 1.57 -10.34 -9.56
C ALA A 42 0.91 -10.75 -8.24
N VAL A 43 1.15 -9.99 -7.16
CA VAL A 43 0.57 -10.25 -5.84
C VAL A 43 -0.95 -10.13 -5.89
N LEU A 44 -1.49 -9.04 -6.44
CA LEU A 44 -2.93 -8.83 -6.53
C LEU A 44 -3.62 -9.83 -7.46
N THR A 45 -2.96 -10.26 -8.53
CA THR A 45 -3.54 -11.27 -9.43
C THR A 45 -3.68 -12.63 -8.73
N LYS A 46 -2.74 -12.97 -7.82
CA LYS A 46 -2.73 -14.26 -7.09
C LYS A 46 -3.53 -14.23 -5.79
N PHE A 47 -3.63 -13.07 -5.13
CA PHE A 47 -4.29 -12.95 -3.84
C PHE A 47 -5.77 -13.37 -3.90
N ARG A 48 -6.19 -14.27 -3.01
CA ARG A 48 -7.59 -14.71 -2.89
C ARG A 48 -7.99 -14.74 -1.43
N LEU A 49 -9.13 -14.12 -1.14
CA LEU A 49 -9.74 -14.18 0.17
C LEU A 49 -10.40 -15.55 0.34
N GLN A 50 -9.81 -16.40 1.20
CA GLN A 50 -10.36 -17.73 1.47
C GLN A 50 -11.32 -17.66 2.66
N LYS A 51 -12.47 -18.34 2.56
CA LYS A 51 -13.44 -18.44 3.66
C LYS A 51 -12.80 -18.98 4.94
N SER A 52 -11.88 -19.93 4.80
CA SER A 52 -11.07 -20.50 5.89
C SER A 52 -10.20 -19.49 6.63
N HIS A 53 -9.82 -18.37 5.99
CA HIS A 53 -9.04 -17.29 6.62
C HIS A 53 -9.90 -16.33 7.43
N ILE A 54 -11.23 -16.33 7.20
CA ILE A 54 -12.20 -15.48 7.89
C ILE A 54 -12.85 -16.22 9.07
N THR A 55 -13.07 -17.53 8.93
CA THR A 55 -13.81 -18.35 9.93
C THR A 55 -13.01 -18.71 11.18
N VAL A 56 -11.71 -18.41 11.24
CA VAL A 56 -10.89 -18.67 12.43
C VAL A 56 -11.06 -17.52 13.42
N GLY A 57 -11.67 -17.79 14.57
CA GLY A 57 -11.89 -16.83 15.66
C GLY A 57 -10.60 -16.16 16.16
N GLY A 58 -10.74 -14.90 16.60
CA GLY A 58 -9.65 -13.92 16.74
C GLY A 58 -8.74 -14.04 17.97
N GLY A 59 -7.62 -13.31 17.89
CA GLY A 59 -6.61 -13.15 18.94
C GLY A 59 -5.28 -12.53 18.46
N GLY A 60 -5.05 -12.44 17.14
CA GLY A 60 -3.82 -11.89 16.56
C GLY A 60 -3.99 -11.39 15.12
N ARG A 61 -2.87 -11.13 14.44
CA ARG A 61 -2.83 -10.71 13.03
C ARG A 61 -3.59 -11.72 12.17
N SER A 62 -4.53 -11.27 11.33
CA SER A 62 -5.38 -12.18 10.55
C SER A 62 -4.54 -13.01 9.56
N LYS A 63 -4.98 -14.23 9.26
CA LYS A 63 -4.34 -15.06 8.21
C LYS A 63 -4.36 -14.36 6.85
N VAL A 64 -5.33 -13.48 6.63
CA VAL A 64 -5.45 -12.67 5.41
C VAL A 64 -4.29 -11.68 5.32
N SER A 65 -4.10 -10.85 6.36
CA SER A 65 -3.00 -9.88 6.44
C SER A 65 -1.64 -10.56 6.30
N ALA A 66 -1.41 -11.64 7.06
CA ALA A 66 -0.15 -12.37 7.00
C ALA A 66 0.13 -12.96 5.60
N SER A 67 -0.90 -13.37 4.88
CA SER A 67 -0.74 -13.93 3.52
C SER A 67 -0.33 -12.89 2.49
N ILE A 68 -0.88 -11.67 2.57
CA ILE A 68 -0.54 -10.59 1.63
C ILE A 68 0.81 -9.97 1.99
N ASP A 69 1.11 -9.78 3.29
CA ASP A 69 2.44 -9.37 3.76
C ASP A 69 3.51 -10.29 3.18
N ARG A 70 3.32 -11.61 3.36
CA ARG A 70 4.27 -12.62 2.87
C ARG A 70 4.45 -12.56 1.37
N ALA A 71 3.36 -12.38 0.62
CA ALA A 71 3.42 -12.27 -0.83
C ALA A 71 4.30 -11.09 -1.28
N PHE A 72 4.28 -9.96 -0.58
CA PHE A 72 5.19 -8.85 -0.87
C PHE A 72 6.61 -9.11 -0.37
N THR A 73 6.80 -9.71 0.82
CA THR A 73 8.16 -10.02 1.31
C THR A 73 8.89 -11.03 0.42
N ASP A 74 8.18 -11.99 -0.17
CA ASP A 74 8.75 -12.95 -1.12
C ASP A 74 9.25 -12.26 -2.41
N HIS A 75 8.76 -11.06 -2.71
CA HIS A 75 9.22 -10.18 -3.80
C HIS A 75 10.27 -9.13 -3.34
N GLY A 76 10.78 -9.27 -2.10
CA GLY A 76 11.85 -8.42 -1.55
C GLY A 76 11.37 -7.10 -0.95
N TRP A 77 10.07 -6.92 -0.71
CA TRP A 77 9.55 -5.77 0.02
C TRP A 77 9.79 -5.93 1.52
N THR A 78 10.16 -4.85 2.20
CA THR A 78 10.50 -4.91 3.64
C THR A 78 9.84 -3.79 4.43
N GLU A 79 9.48 -4.03 5.69
CA GLU A 79 9.03 -2.96 6.60
C GLU A 79 10.15 -1.92 6.75
N ARG A 80 9.79 -0.63 6.66
CA ARG A 80 10.74 0.46 6.86
C ARG A 80 10.20 1.48 7.86
N LYS A 81 10.98 1.72 8.91
CA LYS A 81 10.74 2.81 9.87
C LYS A 81 11.48 4.06 9.39
N PHE A 82 10.75 5.17 9.29
CA PHE A 82 11.34 6.47 8.94
C PHE A 82 11.52 7.31 10.21
N ALA A 83 12.73 7.81 10.40
CA ALA A 83 13.01 8.85 11.38
C ALA A 83 12.72 10.20 10.73
N THR A 84 11.75 10.93 11.26
CA THR A 84 11.39 12.27 10.81
C THR A 84 11.73 13.27 11.90
N GLN A 85 12.19 14.45 11.49
CA GLN A 85 12.50 15.55 12.38
C GLN A 85 11.92 16.83 11.80
N ILE A 86 11.23 17.60 12.64
CA ILE A 86 10.72 18.91 12.28
C ILE A 86 11.71 19.95 12.80
N ARG A 87 12.26 20.74 11.89
CA ARG A 87 13.13 21.87 12.25
C ARG A 87 12.32 23.16 12.22
N VAL A 88 12.26 23.86 13.35
CA VAL A 88 11.68 25.20 13.48
C VAL A 88 12.81 26.14 13.91
N ASP A 89 13.18 27.06 13.02
CA ASP A 89 14.35 27.93 13.16
C ASP A 89 15.65 27.14 13.46
N LYS A 90 16.18 27.30 14.69
CA LYS A 90 17.38 26.61 15.17
C LYS A 90 17.07 25.37 16.01
N ASN A 91 15.79 25.11 16.30
CA ASN A 91 15.37 23.99 17.14
C ASN A 91 14.96 22.81 16.26
N VAL A 92 15.41 21.61 16.63
CA VAL A 92 15.04 20.35 15.99
C VAL A 92 14.16 19.58 16.96
N TYR A 93 12.99 19.17 16.49
CA TYR A 93 12.05 18.34 17.24
C TYR A 93 11.92 17.00 16.54
N ASP A 94 12.08 15.91 17.27
CA ASP A 94 11.74 14.59 16.75
C ASP A 94 10.23 14.51 16.56
N SER A 95 9.80 14.16 15.35
CA SER A 95 8.40 13.87 15.06
C SER A 95 8.11 12.37 15.23
N PRO A 96 6.83 11.99 15.40
CA PRO A 96 6.46 10.58 15.52
C PRO A 96 6.98 9.78 14.33
N THR A 97 7.76 8.74 14.61
CA THR A 97 8.29 7.85 13.58
C THR A 97 7.16 7.06 12.93
N HIS A 98 6.97 7.21 11.63
CA HIS A 98 6.03 6.42 10.85
C HIS A 98 6.69 5.12 10.36
N LYS A 99 5.93 4.02 10.36
CA LYS A 99 6.34 2.74 9.80
C LYS A 99 5.52 2.49 8.54
N VAL A 100 6.22 2.13 7.47
CA VAL A 100 5.60 1.66 6.22
C VAL A 100 5.71 0.15 6.18
N ASP A 101 4.58 -0.54 5.99
CA ASP A 101 4.49 -2.00 6.04
C ASP A 101 5.38 -2.68 4.99
N CYS A 102 5.33 -2.18 3.76
CA CYS A 102 6.08 -2.70 2.62
C CYS A 102 6.79 -1.57 1.88
N PHE A 103 8.12 -1.55 1.89
CA PHE A 103 8.93 -0.56 1.19
C PHE A 103 9.95 -1.22 0.26
N LYS A 104 10.04 -0.71 -0.98
CA LYS A 104 11.01 -1.13 -1.99
C LYS A 104 11.30 0.03 -2.93
N ASN A 105 12.58 0.33 -3.16
CA ASN A 105 13.05 1.30 -4.16
C ASN A 105 12.34 2.68 -4.15
N GLY A 106 12.04 3.23 -2.97
CA GLY A 106 11.34 4.53 -2.89
C GLY A 106 9.82 4.45 -2.94
N ILE A 107 9.25 3.27 -3.23
CA ILE A 107 7.82 3.00 -3.21
C ILE A 107 7.43 2.40 -1.85
N GLY A 108 6.43 3.00 -1.22
CA GLY A 108 5.80 2.50 0.00
C GLY A 108 4.39 1.99 -0.27
N LEU A 109 4.07 0.82 0.28
CA LEU A 109 2.74 0.22 0.29
C LEU A 109 2.31 -0.01 1.73
N GLU A 110 1.10 0.42 2.05
CA GLU A 110 0.45 0.16 3.33
C GLU A 110 -0.66 -0.86 3.10
N LEU A 111 -0.68 -1.94 3.88
CA LEU A 111 -1.58 -3.07 3.69
C LEU A 111 -2.59 -3.13 4.83
N GLU A 112 -3.78 -2.61 4.61
CA GLU A 112 -4.81 -2.53 5.65
C GLU A 112 -5.87 -3.62 5.51
N TRP A 113 -6.13 -4.36 6.59
CA TRP A 113 -7.17 -5.39 6.66
C TRP A 113 -7.97 -5.29 7.95
N ASN A 114 -9.28 -5.04 7.81
CA ASN A 114 -10.26 -4.88 8.88
C ASN A 114 -9.91 -3.74 9.85
N ASN A 115 -10.43 -2.56 9.57
CA ASN A 115 -10.26 -1.41 10.44
C ASN A 115 -11.31 -1.44 11.56
N LYS A 116 -10.88 -1.34 12.84
CA LYS A 116 -11.79 -0.94 13.90
C LYS A 116 -12.10 0.54 13.65
N THR A 117 -13.38 0.89 13.57
CA THR A 117 -14.01 2.15 13.12
C THR A 117 -13.36 3.50 13.51
N GLU A 118 -12.38 3.53 14.39
CA GLU A 118 -11.75 4.73 14.97
C GLU A 118 -10.57 5.28 14.16
N PHE A 119 -10.04 4.53 13.18
CA PHE A 119 -8.84 4.98 12.42
C PHE A 119 -9.10 5.54 11.02
N TYR A 120 -10.31 5.35 10.46
CA TYR A 120 -10.64 5.82 9.11
C TYR A 120 -10.46 7.35 8.94
N ASP A 121 -10.90 8.14 9.94
CA ASP A 121 -10.82 9.61 9.92
C ASP A 121 -9.45 10.16 10.34
N ARG A 122 -8.65 9.38 11.07
CA ARG A 122 -7.31 9.82 11.51
C ARG A 122 -6.29 9.64 10.40
N ASP A 123 -6.35 8.52 9.68
CA ASP A 123 -5.39 8.25 8.62
C ASP A 123 -5.68 9.17 7.44
N THR A 124 -6.95 9.32 7.01
CA THR A 124 -7.34 10.26 5.94
C THR A 124 -6.83 11.70 6.15
N ASN A 125 -6.80 12.19 7.39
CA ASN A 125 -6.36 13.56 7.72
C ASN A 125 -4.84 13.73 7.94
N LYS A 126 -4.06 12.65 8.12
CA LYS A 126 -2.59 12.73 8.20
C LYS A 126 -1.88 12.75 6.84
N TRP A 127 -2.62 12.57 5.74
CA TRP A 127 -2.03 12.39 4.41
C TRP A 127 -1.63 13.68 3.66
N ILE A 128 -1.64 14.86 4.32
CA ILE A 128 -1.32 16.14 3.66
C ILE A 128 0.17 16.52 3.74
N SER A 129 1.01 15.94 4.61
CA SER A 129 2.36 16.52 4.81
C SER A 129 3.61 15.68 4.51
N GLU A 130 3.59 14.34 4.37
CA GLU A 130 4.87 13.61 4.26
C GLU A 130 4.91 12.48 3.20
N CYS A 131 5.65 12.79 2.12
CA CYS A 131 6.49 11.93 1.28
C CYS A 131 6.05 10.49 0.95
N VAL A 132 5.19 10.32 -0.07
CA VAL A 132 5.50 9.59 -1.32
C VAL A 132 4.69 10.28 -2.41
N ARG A 133 5.36 10.74 -3.47
CA ARG A 133 4.70 11.33 -4.63
C ARG A 133 4.00 10.19 -5.37
N ASP A 134 2.70 10.38 -5.53
CA ASP A 134 1.75 9.57 -6.29
C ASP A 134 1.27 8.29 -5.59
N LYS A 135 -0.03 8.25 -5.28
CA LYS A 135 -0.69 7.16 -4.54
C LYS A 135 -1.65 6.41 -5.45
N THR A 136 -1.62 5.08 -5.41
CA THR A 136 -2.70 4.23 -5.96
C THR A 136 -3.30 3.45 -4.79
N VAL A 137 -4.59 3.62 -4.53
CA VAL A 137 -5.33 2.84 -3.54
C VAL A 137 -6.03 1.70 -4.28
N ILE A 138 -5.73 0.46 -3.92
CA ILE A 138 -6.35 -0.73 -4.52
C ILE A 138 -7.14 -1.46 -3.43
N CYS A 139 -8.45 -1.45 -3.53
CA CYS A 139 -9.36 -2.13 -2.61
C CYS A 139 -9.93 -3.38 -3.29
N GLY A 140 -9.81 -4.56 -2.67
CA GLY A 140 -10.43 -5.79 -3.19
C GLY A 140 -11.94 -5.77 -3.02
N ARG A 141 -12.69 -6.12 -4.07
CA ARG A 141 -14.12 -6.43 -3.94
C ARG A 141 -14.27 -7.87 -3.47
N SER A 142 -14.95 -8.08 -2.35
CA SER A 142 -15.32 -9.40 -1.82
C SER A 142 -16.43 -10.05 -2.64
#